data_AF-A0A7G9WGF1-F1
#
_entry.id   AF-A0A7G9WGF1-F1
#
_cell.length_a   1.000
_cell.length_b   1.000
_cell.length_c   1.000
_cell.angle_alpha   90.00
_cell.angle_beta   90.00
_cell.angle_gamma   90.00
#
_symmetry.space_group_name_H-M   'P 1'
#
loop_
_entity.id
_entity.type
_entity.pdbx_description
1 polymer ?
#
loop_
_entity_poly.entity_id
_entity_poly.type
_entity_poly.pdbx_seq_one_letter_code
_entity_poly.pdbx_strand_id
1 'polypeptide(L)'
;MKKCNIHVAAVIAAFLIVTSMAAPASAAMSNQIITDGVIYNQVTDDSSLTENFIDKTTHMTFSQLGKKYEEYCVEQGLPDLDAQLNENVAPDTIKVQINNFAQHEVDKGVIPNTAEAKANVAISAARSAIWNLADQLKSRDPMAVAFLQHSLQDNPSNLYYAPSTAFAGEVKGSRECRNLVTNYVNYVNYVKRMHFSKYSSGNQSTILNSTEDLHLALNQVNFVESGSKNSVGNWNLFITFSDTYDFDPSWGSEGAATIMNNIAAYAQQGGVIVPYRVQIKIGTSFVG
;
A
#
# COMPACT_ATOMS: atom_id res chain seq x y z
N MET A 1 14.29 18.80 14.12
CA MET A 1 13.02 18.04 14.01
C MET A 1 12.28 18.58 12.80
N LYS A 2 12.47 17.95 11.62
CA LYS A 2 11.81 18.38 10.38
C LYS A 2 10.42 17.74 10.32
N LYS A 3 9.41 18.58 10.18
CA LYS A 3 8.02 18.22 9.88
C LYS A 3 8.01 17.49 8.54
N CYS A 4 7.73 16.20 8.55
CA CYS A 4 7.19 15.49 7.40
C CYS A 4 5.82 14.95 7.83
N ASN A 5 4.88 14.82 6.89
CA ASN A 5 3.53 14.19 7.02
C ASN A 5 2.33 15.08 6.67
N ILE A 6 2.51 16.30 6.14
CA ILE A 6 1.37 17.09 5.63
C ILE A 6 1.21 16.95 4.10
N HIS A 7 2.30 16.70 3.36
CA HIS A 7 2.27 16.78 1.89
C HIS A 7 1.62 15.58 1.19
N VAL A 8 1.76 14.35 1.72
CA VAL A 8 1.08 13.17 1.13
C VAL A 8 -0.43 13.18 1.49
N ALA A 9 -0.76 13.65 2.69
CA ALA A 9 -2.12 13.85 3.12
C ALA A 9 -2.86 14.82 2.18
N ALA A 10 -2.34 16.03 1.95
CA ALA A 10 -3.06 17.02 1.15
C ALA A 10 -3.35 16.57 -0.31
N VAL A 11 -2.54 15.69 -0.91
CA VAL A 11 -2.76 15.18 -2.29
C VAL A 11 -3.90 14.21 -2.31
N ILE A 12 -3.84 13.23 -1.41
CA ILE A 12 -4.79 12.13 -1.41
C ILE A 12 -6.21 12.67 -1.08
N ALA A 13 -6.31 13.83 -0.41
CA ALA A 13 -7.55 14.47 0.02
C ALA A 13 -8.35 14.98 -1.16
N ALA A 14 -7.61 15.32 -2.22
CA ALA A 14 -8.02 16.16 -3.31
C ALA A 14 -8.67 15.39 -4.47
N PHE A 15 -8.74 14.08 -4.35
CA PHE A 15 -9.33 13.19 -5.34
C PHE A 15 -10.80 12.92 -5.02
N LEU A 16 -11.62 13.96 -5.11
CA LEU A 16 -13.07 13.86 -4.97
C LEU A 16 -13.72 13.44 -6.30
N ILE A 17 -14.28 12.22 -6.34
CA ILE A 17 -15.25 11.69 -7.31
C ILE A 17 -14.83 11.78 -8.79
N VAL A 18 -14.15 10.73 -9.25
CA VAL A 18 -14.29 10.21 -10.61
C VAL A 18 -15.23 9.00 -10.53
N THR A 19 -16.26 8.94 -11.39
CA THR A 19 -17.17 7.79 -11.41
C THR A 19 -16.45 6.57 -11.99
N SER A 20 -16.46 5.46 -11.25
CA SER A 20 -15.72 4.25 -11.60
C SER A 20 -16.50 3.36 -12.56
N MET A 21 -15.79 2.79 -13.55
CA MET A 21 -16.16 1.54 -14.21
C MET A 21 -14.91 0.66 -14.32
N ALA A 22 -15.08 -0.64 -14.04
CA ALA A 22 -14.00 -1.60 -13.88
C ALA A 22 -13.09 -1.68 -15.12
N ALA A 23 -11.79 -1.54 -14.91
CA ALA A 23 -10.76 -1.77 -15.92
C ALA A 23 -10.30 -3.24 -15.89
N PRO A 24 -9.91 -3.83 -17.03
CA PRO A 24 -9.41 -5.20 -17.09
C PRO A 24 -7.95 -5.31 -16.59
N ALA A 25 -7.60 -6.48 -16.06
CA ALA A 25 -6.30 -6.79 -15.47
C ALA A 25 -5.16 -6.84 -16.51
N SER A 26 -4.00 -6.27 -16.13
CA SER A 26 -2.71 -6.40 -16.84
C SER A 26 -1.86 -7.52 -16.23
N ALA A 27 -0.99 -8.13 -17.03
CA ALA A 27 -0.50 -9.50 -16.87
C ALA A 27 0.94 -9.66 -16.31
N ALA A 28 1.06 -10.68 -15.46
CA ALA A 28 2.14 -11.65 -15.23
C ALA A 28 3.48 -11.22 -14.59
N MET A 29 3.66 -11.61 -13.31
CA MET A 29 4.97 -11.93 -12.71
C MET A 29 4.94 -13.20 -11.83
N SER A 30 6.11 -13.84 -11.73
CA SER A 30 6.38 -15.28 -11.61
C SER A 30 6.44 -15.80 -10.17
N ASN A 31 5.28 -16.16 -9.59
CA ASN A 31 5.03 -17.29 -8.68
C ASN A 31 3.77 -16.99 -7.86
N GLN A 32 2.63 -17.54 -8.29
CA GLN A 32 1.40 -17.46 -7.52
C GLN A 32 1.38 -18.52 -6.44
N ILE A 33 0.91 -18.13 -5.26
CA ILE A 33 0.62 -19.07 -4.18
C ILE A 33 -0.84 -18.93 -3.77
N ILE A 34 -1.40 -19.99 -3.21
CA ILE A 34 -2.74 -19.99 -2.64
C ILE A 34 -2.61 -20.19 -1.14
N THR A 35 -3.14 -19.24 -0.38
CA THR A 35 -3.19 -19.28 1.08
C THR A 35 -4.52 -18.68 1.53
N ASP A 36 -5.15 -19.32 2.51
CA ASP A 36 -6.50 -18.98 2.99
C ASP A 36 -7.56 -18.90 1.86
N GLY A 37 -7.39 -19.72 0.82
CA GLY A 37 -8.29 -19.76 -0.34
C GLY A 37 -8.15 -18.56 -1.29
N VAL A 38 -7.13 -17.71 -1.11
CA VAL A 38 -6.88 -16.53 -1.94
C VAL A 38 -5.55 -16.65 -2.68
N ILE A 39 -5.51 -16.15 -3.91
CA ILE A 39 -4.31 -16.11 -4.75
C ILE A 39 -3.49 -14.88 -4.37
N TYR A 40 -2.21 -15.10 -4.11
CA TYR A 40 -1.20 -14.08 -3.87
C TYR A 40 -0.05 -14.22 -4.86
N ASN A 41 0.48 -13.09 -5.30
CA ASN A 41 1.76 -13.04 -5.98
C ASN A 41 2.88 -13.06 -4.93
N GLN A 42 3.77 -14.04 -5.02
CA GLN A 42 4.91 -14.14 -4.13
C GLN A 42 5.98 -13.12 -4.51
N VAL A 43 6.34 -12.27 -3.55
CA VAL A 43 7.44 -11.31 -3.68
C VAL A 43 8.72 -11.98 -3.19
N THR A 44 9.73 -12.02 -4.06
CA THR A 44 11.07 -12.57 -3.75
C THR A 44 12.13 -11.49 -3.57
N ASP A 45 11.88 -10.29 -4.09
CA ASP A 45 12.73 -9.10 -3.98
C ASP A 45 11.81 -7.87 -3.85
N ASP A 46 12.00 -7.08 -2.81
CA ASP A 46 11.14 -5.91 -2.52
C ASP A 46 11.33 -4.79 -3.55
N SER A 47 12.40 -4.83 -4.35
CA SER A 47 12.63 -3.89 -5.45
C SER A 47 11.79 -4.16 -6.71
N SER A 48 11.14 -5.32 -6.81
CA SER A 48 10.41 -5.74 -8.02
C SER A 48 9.00 -5.14 -8.16
N LEU A 49 8.57 -4.29 -7.23
CA LEU A 49 7.22 -3.69 -7.24
C LEU A 49 7.09 -2.49 -8.18
N THR A 50 8.16 -2.08 -8.87
CA THR A 50 8.10 -1.01 -9.87
C THR A 50 7.58 -1.54 -11.20
N GLU A 51 6.27 -1.71 -11.31
CA GLU A 51 5.67 -1.84 -12.64
C GLU A 51 5.61 -0.46 -13.30
N ASN A 52 6.08 -0.39 -14.55
CA ASN A 52 5.85 0.78 -15.39
C ASN A 52 4.37 0.81 -15.75
N PHE A 53 3.55 1.46 -14.93
CA PHE A 53 2.12 1.59 -15.17
C PHE A 53 1.85 2.37 -16.45
N ILE A 54 1.06 1.78 -17.34
CA ILE A 54 0.63 2.37 -18.61
C ILE A 54 -0.86 2.65 -18.52
N ASP A 55 -1.26 3.91 -18.68
CA ASP A 55 -2.66 4.31 -18.75
C ASP A 55 -3.32 3.71 -19.99
N LYS A 56 -4.46 3.04 -19.82
CA LYS A 56 -5.14 2.30 -20.89
C LYS A 56 -5.75 3.20 -21.99
N THR A 57 -5.96 4.50 -21.73
CA THR A 57 -6.59 5.43 -22.67
C THR A 57 -5.57 6.19 -23.49
N THR A 58 -4.49 6.64 -22.86
CA THR A 58 -3.41 7.41 -23.47
C THR A 58 -2.22 6.54 -23.90
N HIS A 59 -2.13 5.31 -23.38
CA HIS A 59 -0.98 4.42 -23.52
C HIS A 59 0.33 5.02 -23.00
N MET A 60 0.25 5.99 -22.09
CA MET A 60 1.40 6.67 -21.48
C MET A 60 1.75 6.06 -20.14
N THR A 61 3.03 6.09 -19.78
CA THR A 61 3.43 5.74 -18.42
C THR A 61 2.97 6.79 -17.41
N PHE A 62 2.88 6.44 -16.12
CA PHE A 62 2.61 7.44 -15.08
C PHE A 62 3.59 8.61 -15.14
N SER A 63 4.89 8.36 -15.30
CA SER A 63 5.88 9.45 -15.45
C SER A 63 5.60 10.37 -16.64
N GLN A 64 5.17 9.82 -17.79
CA GLN A 64 4.80 10.61 -18.96
C GLN A 64 3.53 11.44 -18.71
N LEU A 65 2.53 10.83 -18.07
CA LEU A 65 1.27 11.50 -17.76
C LEU A 65 1.46 12.59 -16.69
N GLY A 66 2.30 12.35 -15.69
CA GLY A 66 2.72 13.33 -14.70
C GLY A 66 3.36 14.56 -15.33
N LYS A 67 4.30 14.36 -16.27
CA LYS A 67 4.90 15.47 -17.03
C LYS A 67 3.88 16.25 -17.84
N LYS A 68 2.94 15.57 -18.50
CA LYS A 68 1.85 16.25 -19.22
C LYS A 68 0.96 17.07 -18.29
N TYR A 69 0.67 16.55 -17.11
CA TYR A 69 -0.09 17.28 -16.11
C TYR A 69 0.67 18.50 -15.60
N GLU A 70 1.97 18.38 -15.34
CA GLU A 70 2.85 19.51 -14.99
C GLU A 70 2.87 20.57 -16.10
N GLU A 71 3.02 20.16 -17.37
CA GLU A 71 2.95 21.04 -18.54
C GLU A 71 1.61 21.77 -18.61
N TYR A 72 0.50 21.06 -18.38
CA TYR A 72 -0.84 21.66 -18.30
C TYR A 72 -0.93 22.69 -17.17
N CYS A 73 -0.39 22.40 -15.97
CA CYS A 73 -0.40 23.35 -14.86
C CYS A 73 0.35 24.64 -15.24
N VAL A 74 1.53 24.51 -15.85
CA VAL A 74 2.32 25.64 -16.35
C VAL A 74 1.58 26.43 -17.44
N GLU A 75 0.97 25.74 -18.41
CA GLU A 75 0.17 26.37 -19.48
C GLU A 75 -0.99 27.21 -18.92
N GLN A 76 -1.62 26.75 -17.83
CA GLN A 76 -2.76 27.41 -17.20
C GLN A 76 -2.37 28.39 -16.09
N GLY A 77 -1.07 28.56 -15.80
CA GLY A 77 -0.61 29.38 -14.67
C GLY A 77 -1.08 28.85 -13.31
N LEU A 78 -1.36 27.55 -13.23
CA LEU A 78 -1.76 26.86 -12.01
C LEU A 78 -0.51 26.40 -11.27
N PRO A 79 -0.50 26.46 -9.92
CA PRO A 79 0.54 25.77 -9.16
C PRO A 79 0.53 24.29 -9.54
N ASP A 80 1.72 23.68 -9.61
CA ASP A 80 1.79 22.23 -9.76
C ASP A 80 1.20 21.55 -8.50
N LEU A 81 0.97 20.24 -8.58
CA LEU A 81 0.37 19.54 -7.45
C LEU A 81 1.25 19.71 -6.20
N ASP A 82 2.58 19.64 -6.32
CA ASP A 82 3.53 19.76 -5.22
C ASP A 82 3.42 21.11 -4.48
N ALA A 83 3.26 22.22 -5.18
CA ALA A 83 3.07 23.55 -4.61
C ALA A 83 1.71 23.67 -3.90
N GLN A 84 0.64 23.09 -4.45
CA GLN A 84 -0.69 23.09 -3.84
C GLN A 84 -0.75 22.38 -2.49
N LEU A 85 0.14 21.41 -2.28
CA LEU A 85 0.25 20.66 -1.02
C LEU A 85 0.92 21.41 0.09
N ASN A 86 1.81 22.33 -0.27
CA ASN A 86 2.46 23.19 0.70
C ASN A 86 1.51 24.28 1.21
N GLU A 87 0.46 24.58 0.45
CA GLU A 87 -0.49 25.65 0.74
C GLU A 87 -1.80 25.16 1.39
N ASN A 88 -1.96 23.85 1.63
CA ASN A 88 -3.21 23.24 2.12
C ASN A 88 -4.43 23.59 1.23
N VAL A 89 -4.25 23.53 -0.09
CA VAL A 89 -5.33 23.81 -1.05
C VAL A 89 -6.50 22.86 -0.82
N ALA A 90 -7.73 23.38 -0.90
CA ALA A 90 -8.95 22.62 -0.65
C ALA A 90 -9.11 21.48 -1.68
N PRO A 91 -9.56 20.29 -1.24
CA PRO A 91 -9.79 19.13 -2.11
C PRO A 91 -10.55 19.39 -3.41
N ASP A 92 -11.61 20.20 -3.36
CA ASP A 92 -12.44 20.52 -4.52
C ASP A 92 -11.68 21.29 -5.61
N THR A 93 -10.68 22.09 -5.22
CA THR A 93 -9.87 22.87 -6.17
C THR A 93 -9.00 21.95 -7.03
N ILE A 94 -8.31 21.00 -6.42
CA ILE A 94 -7.46 20.02 -7.13
C ILE A 94 -8.32 19.10 -8.01
N LYS A 95 -9.50 18.68 -7.52
CA LYS A 95 -10.48 17.94 -8.33
C LYS A 95 -10.82 18.68 -9.62
N VAL A 96 -11.19 19.96 -9.52
CA VAL A 96 -11.57 20.76 -10.69
C VAL A 96 -10.39 20.86 -11.66
N GLN A 97 -9.18 21.06 -11.15
CA GLN A 97 -7.97 21.10 -11.97
C GLN A 97 -7.71 19.81 -12.74
N ILE A 98 -7.84 18.64 -12.10
CA ILE A 98 -7.64 17.34 -12.75
C ILE A 98 -8.73 17.07 -13.80
N ASN A 99 -9.98 17.42 -13.50
CA ASN A 99 -11.06 17.31 -14.47
C ASN A 99 -10.86 18.25 -15.67
N ASN A 100 -10.33 19.46 -15.43
CA ASN A 100 -9.98 20.39 -16.48
C ASN A 100 -8.78 19.88 -17.30
N PHE A 101 -7.81 19.20 -16.69
CA PHE A 101 -6.76 18.50 -17.41
C PHE A 101 -7.32 17.41 -18.33
N ALA A 102 -8.24 16.57 -17.84
CA ALA A 102 -8.88 15.55 -18.67
C ALA A 102 -9.67 16.18 -19.83
N GLN A 103 -10.33 17.33 -19.61
CA GLN A 103 -10.98 18.10 -20.68
C GLN A 103 -9.97 18.69 -21.66
N HIS A 104 -8.85 19.20 -21.20
CA HIS A 104 -7.77 19.72 -22.04
C HIS A 104 -7.19 18.64 -22.97
N GLU A 105 -7.03 17.42 -22.47
CA GLU A 105 -6.58 16.29 -23.30
C GLU A 105 -7.63 15.86 -24.35
N VAL A 106 -8.93 16.07 -24.07
CA VAL A 106 -9.99 15.96 -25.09
C VAL A 106 -9.86 17.06 -26.13
N ASP A 107 -9.66 18.30 -25.70
CA ASP A 107 -9.61 19.46 -26.59
C ASP A 107 -8.36 19.41 -27.50
N LYS A 108 -7.25 18.85 -27.01
CA LYS A 108 -6.04 18.53 -27.79
C LYS A 108 -6.19 17.29 -28.69
N GLY A 109 -7.31 16.58 -28.62
CA GLY A 109 -7.57 15.37 -29.41
C GLY A 109 -6.74 14.15 -29.01
N VAL A 110 -6.16 14.15 -27.80
CA VAL A 110 -5.33 13.05 -27.28
C VAL A 110 -6.21 11.88 -26.85
N ILE A 111 -7.38 12.19 -26.27
CA ILE A 111 -8.37 11.20 -25.82
C ILE A 111 -9.75 11.49 -26.41
N PRO A 112 -10.62 10.48 -26.56
CA PRO A 112 -11.98 10.69 -27.04
C PRO A 112 -12.83 11.44 -26.02
N ASN A 113 -13.78 12.27 -26.49
CA ASN A 113 -14.72 13.00 -25.63
C ASN A 113 -15.80 12.09 -25.05
N THR A 114 -15.42 11.21 -24.13
CA THR A 114 -16.31 10.31 -23.42
C THR A 114 -16.12 10.46 -21.91
N ALA A 115 -17.16 10.16 -21.13
CA ALA A 115 -17.06 10.19 -19.67
C ALA A 115 -16.00 9.20 -19.17
N GLU A 116 -15.93 8.01 -19.78
CA GLU A 116 -14.96 6.97 -19.43
C GLU A 116 -13.51 7.40 -19.68
N ALA A 117 -13.21 7.95 -20.86
CA ALA A 117 -11.85 8.38 -21.18
C ALA A 117 -11.37 9.51 -20.27
N LYS A 118 -12.25 10.49 -19.97
CA LYS A 118 -11.94 11.57 -19.03
C LYS A 118 -11.69 11.03 -17.62
N ALA A 119 -12.52 10.08 -17.18
CA ALA A 119 -12.38 9.43 -15.89
C ALA A 119 -11.04 8.70 -15.75
N ASN A 120 -10.67 7.89 -16.75
CA ASN A 120 -9.42 7.14 -16.75
C ASN A 120 -8.20 8.08 -16.66
N VAL A 121 -8.16 9.12 -17.50
CA VAL A 121 -7.05 10.09 -17.48
C VAL A 121 -6.98 10.86 -16.16
N ALA A 122 -8.13 11.26 -15.61
CA ALA A 122 -8.18 11.93 -14.29
C ALA A 122 -7.60 11.03 -13.17
N ILE A 123 -8.02 9.76 -13.13
CA ILE A 123 -7.51 8.76 -12.16
C ILE A 123 -6.01 8.51 -12.36
N SER A 124 -5.55 8.37 -13.60
CA SER A 124 -4.14 8.11 -13.89
C SER A 124 -3.26 9.33 -13.56
N ALA A 125 -3.73 10.56 -13.80
CA ALA A 125 -3.02 11.77 -13.41
C ALA A 125 -2.92 11.87 -11.87
N ALA A 126 -4.01 11.55 -11.18
CA ALA A 126 -4.04 11.47 -9.72
C ALA A 126 -3.02 10.47 -9.16
N ARG A 127 -3.03 9.25 -9.69
CA ARG A 127 -2.08 8.18 -9.32
C ARG A 127 -0.63 8.59 -9.60
N SER A 128 -0.36 9.20 -10.74
CA SER A 128 0.98 9.70 -11.06
C SER A 128 1.48 10.70 -10.02
N ALA A 129 0.62 11.60 -9.56
CA ALA A 129 1.04 12.59 -8.58
C ALA A 129 1.30 11.96 -7.21
N ILE A 130 0.42 11.06 -6.74
CA ILE A 130 0.66 10.29 -5.50
C ILE A 130 1.96 9.49 -5.62
N TRP A 131 2.19 8.85 -6.76
CA TRP A 131 3.39 8.04 -7.01
C TRP A 131 4.66 8.85 -6.81
N ASN A 132 4.75 10.02 -7.45
CA ASN A 132 5.92 10.89 -7.38
C ASN A 132 6.20 11.38 -5.96
N LEU A 133 5.15 11.70 -5.20
CA LEU A 133 5.29 12.13 -3.80
C LEU A 133 5.69 10.99 -2.87
N ALA A 134 5.11 9.80 -3.06
CA ALA A 134 5.48 8.62 -2.31
C ALA A 134 6.96 8.27 -2.54
N ASP A 135 7.46 8.43 -3.76
CA ASP A 135 8.87 8.16 -4.09
C ASP A 135 9.85 9.04 -3.30
N GLN A 136 9.47 10.28 -2.97
CA GLN A 136 10.27 11.17 -2.11
C GLN A 136 10.43 10.63 -0.68
N LEU A 137 9.51 9.78 -0.22
CA LEU A 137 9.53 9.18 1.12
C LEU A 137 10.21 7.81 1.16
N LYS A 138 10.54 7.22 0.01
CA LYS A 138 11.01 5.84 -0.12
C LYS A 138 12.25 5.51 0.72
N SER A 139 13.14 6.49 0.93
CA SER A 139 14.34 6.29 1.75
C SER A 139 14.06 6.21 3.26
N ARG A 140 12.93 6.77 3.71
CA ARG A 140 12.52 6.78 5.12
C ARG A 140 11.51 5.67 5.42
N ASP A 141 10.48 5.55 4.57
CA ASP A 141 9.33 4.65 4.77
C ASP A 141 9.15 3.71 3.55
N PRO A 142 10.13 2.83 3.26
CA PRO A 142 10.14 2.02 2.05
C PRO A 142 8.96 1.06 1.93
N MET A 143 8.47 0.47 3.04
CA MET A 143 7.36 -0.48 3.00
C MET A 143 6.03 0.22 2.73
N ALA A 144 5.76 1.31 3.45
CA ALA A 144 4.55 2.10 3.27
C ALA A 144 4.47 2.68 1.85
N VAL A 145 5.60 3.18 1.32
CA VAL A 145 5.68 3.68 -0.05
C VAL A 145 5.43 2.56 -1.07
N ALA A 146 6.06 1.39 -0.90
CA ALA A 146 5.85 0.27 -1.81
C ALA A 146 4.38 -0.19 -1.81
N PHE A 147 3.74 -0.23 -0.64
CA PHE A 147 2.36 -0.68 -0.53
C PHE A 147 1.38 0.32 -1.11
N LEU A 148 1.60 1.62 -0.86
CA LEU A 148 0.83 2.70 -1.47
C LEU A 148 0.99 2.67 -2.99
N GLN A 149 2.22 2.64 -3.50
CA GLN A 149 2.50 2.58 -4.93
C GLN A 149 1.82 1.38 -5.60
N HIS A 150 1.85 0.20 -4.98
CA HIS A 150 1.14 -0.97 -5.48
C HIS A 150 -0.38 -0.77 -5.53
N SER A 151 -0.97 -0.07 -4.55
CA SER A 151 -2.42 0.23 -4.51
C SER A 151 -2.88 1.17 -5.63
N LEU A 152 -1.98 1.91 -6.30
CA LEU A 152 -2.31 2.84 -7.38
C LEU A 152 -2.61 2.15 -8.71
N GLN A 153 -2.79 0.83 -8.69
CA GLN A 153 -3.15 0.02 -9.86
C GLN A 153 -4.66 -0.04 -10.04
N ASP A 154 -5.10 -0.30 -11.26
CA ASP A 154 -6.50 -0.62 -11.51
C ASP A 154 -6.94 -1.90 -10.79
N ASN A 155 -6.07 -2.90 -10.76
CA ASN A 155 -6.33 -4.21 -10.17
C ASN A 155 -5.06 -4.75 -9.49
N PRO A 156 -4.64 -4.16 -8.35
CA PRO A 156 -3.46 -4.63 -7.64
C PRO A 156 -3.62 -6.09 -7.24
N SER A 157 -2.59 -6.89 -7.52
CA SER A 157 -2.55 -8.27 -7.03
C SER A 157 -2.39 -8.31 -5.52
N ASN A 158 -2.93 -9.33 -4.85
CA ASN A 158 -2.56 -9.58 -3.45
C ASN A 158 -1.07 -9.97 -3.37
N LEU A 159 -0.37 -9.52 -2.33
CA LEU A 159 1.07 -9.71 -2.18
C LEU A 159 1.39 -10.65 -1.02
N TYR A 160 2.30 -11.60 -1.26
CA TYR A 160 2.84 -12.47 -0.21
C TYR A 160 4.36 -12.30 -0.13
N TYR A 161 4.85 -11.89 1.04
CA TYR A 161 6.27 -11.74 1.32
C TYR A 161 6.78 -12.97 2.08
N ALA A 162 7.76 -13.64 1.48
CA ALA A 162 8.39 -14.81 2.07
C ALA A 162 9.37 -14.43 3.20
N PRO A 163 9.72 -15.35 4.11
CA PRO A 163 10.64 -15.07 5.23
C PRO A 163 12.02 -14.52 4.86
N SER A 164 12.42 -14.61 3.59
CA SER A 164 13.70 -14.14 3.07
C SER A 164 13.70 -12.69 2.59
N THR A 165 12.54 -12.04 2.47
CA THR A 165 12.48 -10.65 1.97
C THR A 165 12.94 -9.66 3.04
N ALA A 166 13.34 -8.45 2.62
CA ALA A 166 13.78 -7.41 3.56
C ALA A 166 12.58 -6.92 4.39
N PHE A 167 11.40 -6.77 3.79
CA PHE A 167 10.17 -6.43 4.53
C PHE A 167 9.79 -7.48 5.58
N ALA A 168 9.96 -8.77 5.31
CA ALA A 168 9.82 -9.80 6.34
C ALA A 168 10.89 -9.65 7.44
N GLY A 169 12.13 -9.28 7.07
CA GLY A 169 13.19 -8.93 8.02
C GLY A 169 12.83 -7.78 8.96
N GLU A 170 12.26 -6.70 8.43
CA GLU A 170 11.81 -5.53 9.20
C GLU A 170 10.69 -5.90 10.19
N VAL A 171 9.66 -6.62 9.72
CA VAL A 171 8.58 -7.10 10.60
C VAL A 171 9.12 -8.05 11.67
N LYS A 172 10.07 -8.94 11.33
CA LYS A 172 10.74 -9.83 12.29
C LYS A 172 11.52 -9.06 13.36
N GLY A 173 12.14 -7.94 12.97
CA GLY A 173 12.90 -7.06 13.87
C GLY A 173 12.03 -6.19 14.79
N SER A 174 10.75 -6.02 14.46
CA SER A 174 9.80 -5.21 15.24
C SER A 174 9.69 -5.66 16.70
N ARG A 175 9.31 -4.73 17.58
CA ARG A 175 9.06 -5.06 19.00
C ARG A 175 7.89 -6.04 19.12
N GLU A 176 6.87 -5.87 18.31
CA GLU A 176 5.63 -6.63 18.34
C GLU A 176 5.88 -8.09 17.95
N CYS A 177 6.61 -8.35 16.86
CA CYS A 177 6.95 -9.72 16.47
C CYS A 177 7.86 -10.40 17.50
N ARG A 178 8.84 -9.68 18.08
CA ARG A 178 9.71 -10.25 19.14
C ARG A 178 8.94 -10.61 20.40
N ASN A 179 7.91 -9.83 20.76
CA ASN A 179 7.02 -10.16 21.86
C ASN A 179 6.21 -11.43 21.57
N LEU A 180 5.67 -11.59 20.35
CA LEU A 180 4.97 -12.81 19.94
C LEU A 180 5.88 -14.05 20.02
N VAL A 181 7.10 -13.95 19.49
CA VAL A 181 8.10 -15.03 19.60
C VAL A 181 8.39 -15.37 21.06
N THR A 182 8.59 -14.36 21.92
CA THR A 182 8.84 -14.57 23.36
C THR A 182 7.66 -15.27 24.05
N ASN A 183 6.43 -14.85 23.74
CA ASN A 183 5.21 -15.48 24.26
C ASN A 183 5.09 -16.93 23.81
N TYR A 184 5.42 -17.22 22.55
CA TYR A 184 5.42 -18.57 22.02
C TYR A 184 6.48 -19.46 22.72
N VAL A 185 7.70 -18.96 22.90
CA VAL A 185 8.79 -19.66 23.63
C VAL A 185 8.35 -19.98 25.06
N ASN A 186 7.82 -19.00 25.79
CA ASN A 186 7.35 -19.19 27.16
C ASN A 186 6.24 -20.23 27.23
N TYR A 187 5.31 -20.20 26.28
CA TYR A 187 4.24 -21.20 26.17
C TYR A 187 4.82 -22.61 26.01
N VAL A 188 5.67 -22.86 25.01
CA VAL A 188 6.17 -24.23 24.76
C VAL A 188 7.00 -24.77 25.93
N ASN A 189 7.76 -23.90 26.60
CA ASN A 189 8.53 -24.26 27.80
C ASN A 189 7.65 -24.55 29.01
N TYR A 190 6.51 -23.85 29.13
CA TYR A 190 5.54 -24.09 30.20
C TYR A 190 4.77 -25.39 30.01
N VAL A 191 4.28 -25.69 28.81
CA VAL A 191 3.40 -26.85 28.60
C VAL A 191 4.16 -28.17 28.78
N LYS A 192 5.51 -28.19 28.64
CA LYS A 192 6.45 -29.32 28.89
C LYS A 192 6.10 -30.68 28.25
N ARG A 193 4.98 -30.80 27.54
CA ARG A 193 4.43 -32.03 26.98
C ARG A 193 4.42 -31.98 25.47
N MET A 194 5.16 -32.92 24.86
CA MET A 194 4.95 -33.69 23.61
C MET A 194 4.14 -33.10 22.43
N HIS A 195 3.89 -31.81 22.34
CA HIS A 195 3.32 -31.21 21.15
C HIS A 195 4.47 -30.94 20.19
N PHE A 196 4.64 -31.79 19.18
CA PHE A 196 5.59 -31.57 18.09
C PHE A 196 5.16 -30.44 17.16
N SER A 197 3.94 -29.91 17.34
CA SER A 197 3.41 -28.78 16.61
C SER A 197 2.40 -27.98 17.42
N LYS A 198 2.39 -26.65 17.29
CA LYS A 198 1.28 -25.77 17.68
C LYS A 198 0.85 -24.97 16.47
N TYR A 199 -0.46 -24.82 16.31
CA TYR A 199 -1.10 -23.94 15.35
C TYR A 199 -2.09 -23.04 16.09
N SER A 200 -1.88 -21.73 16.01
CA SER A 200 -2.78 -20.72 16.54
C SER A 200 -3.77 -20.33 15.45
N SER A 201 -4.94 -20.96 15.38
CA SER A 201 -5.98 -20.60 14.40
C SER A 201 -6.85 -19.43 14.88
N GLY A 202 -7.00 -18.39 14.06
CA GLY A 202 -8.12 -17.42 14.09
C GLY A 202 -8.06 -16.31 15.17
N ASN A 203 -8.40 -15.09 14.75
CA ASN A 203 -8.72 -13.90 15.55
C ASN A 203 -7.65 -13.35 16.51
N GLN A 204 -6.37 -13.61 16.25
CA GLN A 204 -5.31 -12.88 16.93
C GLN A 204 -4.91 -11.66 16.10
N SER A 205 -4.83 -10.51 16.75
CA SER A 205 -4.40 -9.27 16.12
C SER A 205 -3.34 -8.57 16.94
N THR A 206 -2.48 -7.79 16.29
CA THR A 206 -1.54 -6.89 16.94
C THR A 206 -1.42 -5.60 16.15
N ILE A 207 -0.94 -4.53 16.80
CA ILE A 207 -0.71 -3.24 16.14
C ILE A 207 0.79 -3.09 15.93
N LEU A 208 1.24 -3.17 14.68
CA LEU A 208 2.61 -2.93 14.28
C LEU A 208 2.89 -1.43 14.25
N ASN A 209 3.43 -0.90 15.36
CA ASN A 209 3.72 0.53 15.49
C ASN A 209 5.09 0.83 16.12
N SER A 210 6.02 -0.14 16.12
CA SER A 210 7.38 0.12 16.60
C SER A 210 8.18 1.08 15.71
N THR A 211 7.79 1.19 14.44
CA THR A 211 8.34 2.15 13.47
C THR A 211 7.19 2.84 12.73
N GLU A 212 7.45 4.04 12.23
CA GLU A 212 6.49 4.81 11.43
C GLU A 212 6.15 4.07 10.12
N ASP A 213 7.16 3.51 9.44
CA ASP A 213 6.98 2.72 8.22
C ASP A 213 6.01 1.54 8.41
N LEU A 214 6.19 0.74 9.47
CA LEU A 214 5.28 -0.38 9.78
C LEU A 214 3.87 0.10 10.11
N HIS A 215 3.76 1.21 10.85
CA HIS A 215 2.48 1.77 11.24
C HIS A 215 1.69 2.27 10.03
N LEU A 216 2.37 2.94 9.08
CA LEU A 216 1.76 3.43 7.84
C LEU A 216 1.45 2.29 6.84
N ALA A 217 2.23 1.21 6.85
CA ALA A 217 2.08 0.11 5.89
C ALA A 217 1.02 -0.94 6.30
N LEU A 218 0.94 -1.28 7.60
CA LEU A 218 0.23 -2.49 8.07
C LEU A 218 -0.63 -2.25 9.32
N ASN A 219 -0.38 -1.16 10.06
CA ASN A 219 -1.05 -0.78 11.31
C ASN A 219 -1.58 -1.97 12.17
N GLN A 220 -2.87 -2.31 12.09
CA GLN A 220 -3.48 -3.42 12.83
C GLN A 220 -3.58 -4.66 11.94
N VAL A 221 -2.74 -5.66 12.22
CA VAL A 221 -2.68 -6.90 11.44
C VAL A 221 -3.31 -8.06 12.20
N ASN A 222 -3.86 -9.02 11.45
CA ASN A 222 -4.15 -10.34 11.97
C ASN A 222 -2.89 -11.21 11.89
N PHE A 223 -2.75 -12.20 12.78
CA PHE A 223 -1.64 -13.13 12.70
C PHE A 223 -2.01 -14.57 13.07
N VAL A 224 -1.27 -15.50 12.47
CA VAL A 224 -1.32 -16.94 12.75
C VAL A 224 0.09 -17.42 13.06
N GLU A 225 0.22 -18.16 14.14
CA GLU A 225 1.49 -18.78 14.53
C GLU A 225 1.43 -20.29 14.27
N SER A 226 2.47 -20.83 13.66
CA SER A 226 2.65 -22.26 13.51
C SER A 226 4.08 -22.61 13.88
N GLY A 227 4.28 -23.57 14.78
CA GLY A 227 5.63 -24.01 15.07
C GLY A 227 5.71 -25.51 15.27
N SER A 228 6.87 -26.09 14.97
CA SER A 228 7.12 -27.51 15.09
C SER A 228 8.53 -27.80 15.63
N LYS A 229 8.68 -28.89 16.38
CA LYS A 229 9.97 -29.33 16.89
C LYS A 229 10.63 -30.26 15.87
N ASN A 230 11.84 -29.91 15.42
CA ASN A 230 12.61 -30.74 14.50
C ASN A 230 13.25 -31.94 15.23
N SER A 231 13.85 -32.86 14.47
CA SER A 231 14.48 -34.10 14.98
C SER A 231 15.67 -33.86 15.91
N VAL A 232 16.31 -32.69 15.83
CA VAL A 232 17.45 -32.28 16.66
C VAL A 232 16.99 -31.57 17.94
N GLY A 233 15.68 -31.39 18.10
CA GLY A 233 15.09 -30.77 19.29
C GLY A 233 14.97 -29.25 19.23
N ASN A 234 15.24 -28.62 18.09
CA ASN A 234 14.99 -27.18 17.90
C ASN A 234 13.57 -26.94 17.42
N TRP A 235 12.95 -25.88 17.90
CA TRP A 235 11.67 -25.41 17.40
C TRP A 235 11.87 -24.52 16.17
N ASN A 236 11.09 -24.77 15.13
CA ASN A 236 10.88 -23.85 14.01
C ASN A 236 9.53 -23.17 14.23
N LEU A 237 9.49 -21.84 14.22
CA LEU A 237 8.30 -21.04 14.37
C LEU A 237 8.12 -20.19 13.11
N PHE A 238 6.91 -20.23 12.56
CA PHE A 238 6.43 -19.33 11.52
C PHE A 238 5.28 -18.50 12.04
N ILE A 239 5.34 -17.19 11.79
CA ILE A 239 4.24 -16.27 12.08
C ILE A 239 3.84 -15.64 10.76
N THR A 240 2.59 -15.77 10.36
CA THR A 240 2.06 -15.12 9.15
C THR A 240 1.20 -13.96 9.61
N PHE A 241 1.62 -12.74 9.27
CA PHE A 241 0.83 -11.54 9.43
C PHE A 241 0.01 -11.32 8.17
N SER A 242 -1.26 -10.98 8.33
CA SER A 242 -2.22 -10.78 7.24
C SER A 242 -2.95 -9.46 7.44
N ASP A 243 -3.04 -8.69 6.38
CA ASP A 243 -3.73 -7.41 6.36
C ASP A 243 -4.48 -7.20 5.04
N THR A 244 -5.46 -6.31 5.07
CA THR A 244 -6.00 -5.68 3.86
C THR A 244 -5.45 -4.26 3.84
N TYR A 245 -4.73 -3.90 2.79
CA TYR A 245 -4.26 -2.54 2.63
C TYR A 245 -5.42 -1.68 2.13
N ASP A 246 -6.19 -1.14 3.06
CA ASP A 246 -7.34 -0.27 2.82
C ASP A 246 -7.41 0.87 3.84
N PHE A 247 -8.36 1.78 3.61
CA PHE A 247 -8.54 2.96 4.43
C PHE A 247 -10.03 3.17 4.74
N ASP A 248 -10.35 3.42 6.00
CA ASP A 248 -11.71 3.69 6.48
C ASP A 248 -11.72 4.94 7.37
N PRO A 249 -12.54 5.96 7.07
CA PRO A 249 -12.59 7.20 7.86
C PRO A 249 -12.96 6.99 9.34
N SER A 250 -13.61 5.87 9.67
CA SER A 250 -14.00 5.51 11.03
C SER A 250 -12.82 5.08 11.91
N TRP A 251 -11.66 4.77 11.32
CA TRP A 251 -10.45 4.36 12.06
C TRP A 251 -9.67 5.55 12.64
N GLY A 252 -10.13 6.78 12.38
CA GLY A 252 -9.51 7.99 12.89
C GLY A 252 -9.56 8.10 14.42
N SER A 253 -8.41 8.42 15.02
CA SER A 253 -8.33 9.07 16.34
C SER A 253 -8.05 10.57 16.13
N GLU A 254 -7.14 11.20 16.88
CA GLU A 254 -6.76 12.61 16.65
C GLU A 254 -5.37 12.73 15.99
N GLY A 255 -5.16 13.76 15.16
CA GLY A 255 -3.84 14.12 14.62
C GLY A 255 -3.60 13.77 13.15
N ALA A 256 -2.33 13.81 12.73
CA ALA A 256 -1.94 13.71 11.32
C ALA A 256 -2.27 12.35 10.67
N ALA A 257 -2.20 11.26 11.43
CA ALA A 257 -2.52 9.92 10.94
C ALA A 257 -4.00 9.79 10.54
N THR A 258 -4.92 10.35 11.33
CA THR A 258 -6.36 10.40 10.99
C THR A 258 -6.62 11.20 9.73
N ILE A 259 -5.95 12.35 9.61
CA ILE A 259 -6.07 13.20 8.42
C ILE A 259 -5.63 12.37 7.20
N MET A 260 -4.45 11.75 7.22
CA MET A 260 -3.95 10.90 6.14
C MET A 260 -4.87 9.71 5.82
N ASN A 261 -5.42 9.03 6.83
CA ASN A 261 -6.34 7.92 6.66
C ASN A 261 -7.65 8.34 5.99
N ASN A 262 -8.30 9.40 6.47
CA ASN A 262 -9.58 9.87 5.91
C ASN A 262 -9.42 10.24 4.44
N ILE A 263 -8.32 10.92 4.17
CA ILE A 263 -7.88 11.32 2.87
C ILE A 263 -7.67 10.10 1.95
N ALA A 264 -6.91 9.10 2.39
CA ALA A 264 -6.71 7.85 1.66
C ALA A 264 -8.00 7.09 1.42
N ALA A 265 -8.92 7.10 2.39
CA ALA A 265 -10.26 6.56 2.22
C ALA A 265 -11.06 7.29 1.14
N TYR A 266 -10.90 8.61 0.99
CA TYR A 266 -11.53 9.34 -0.12
C TYR A 266 -10.91 9.01 -1.47
N ALA A 267 -9.58 8.97 -1.59
CA ALA A 267 -8.91 8.54 -2.81
C ALA A 267 -9.29 7.10 -3.19
N GLN A 268 -9.51 6.25 -2.19
CA GLN A 268 -10.01 4.88 -2.36
C GLN A 268 -11.44 4.86 -2.90
N GLN A 269 -12.35 5.66 -2.34
CA GLN A 269 -13.71 5.81 -2.88
C GLN A 269 -13.73 6.31 -4.33
N GLY A 270 -12.76 7.15 -4.71
CA GLY A 270 -12.57 7.64 -6.07
C GLY A 270 -11.89 6.67 -7.04
N GLY A 271 -11.47 5.49 -6.58
CA GLY A 271 -10.77 4.48 -7.40
C GLY A 271 -9.31 4.80 -7.71
N VAL A 272 -8.75 5.85 -7.09
CA VAL A 272 -7.34 6.23 -7.24
C VAL A 272 -6.45 5.24 -6.48
N ILE A 273 -6.84 4.92 -5.25
CA ILE A 273 -6.26 3.86 -4.42
C ILE A 273 -7.19 2.64 -4.51
N VAL A 274 -6.64 1.46 -4.73
CA VAL A 274 -7.39 0.21 -4.81
C VAL A 274 -6.91 -0.75 -3.71
N PRO A 275 -7.82 -1.24 -2.84
CA PRO A 275 -7.47 -2.19 -1.79
C PRO A 275 -6.94 -3.51 -2.33
N TYR A 276 -6.02 -4.11 -1.59
CA TYR A 276 -5.52 -5.46 -1.85
C TYR A 276 -5.05 -6.12 -0.55
N ARG A 277 -4.88 -7.44 -0.56
CA ARG A 277 -4.42 -8.17 0.62
C ARG A 277 -2.91 -8.31 0.63
N VAL A 278 -2.35 -8.22 1.83
CA VAL A 278 -0.93 -8.45 2.08
C VAL A 278 -0.78 -9.59 3.08
N GLN A 279 0.16 -10.48 2.82
CA GLN A 279 0.66 -11.44 3.80
C GLN A 279 2.17 -11.34 3.94
N ILE A 280 2.66 -11.31 5.17
CA ILE A 280 4.09 -11.34 5.47
C ILE A 280 4.37 -12.52 6.39
N LYS A 281 5.13 -13.49 5.89
CA LYS A 281 5.51 -14.67 6.67
C LYS A 281 6.89 -14.50 7.26
N ILE A 282 6.99 -14.66 8.57
CA ILE A 282 8.22 -14.66 9.34
C ILE A 282 8.63 -16.09 9.68
N GLY A 283 9.94 -16.38 9.63
CA GLY A 283 10.52 -17.64 10.08
C GLY A 283 11.62 -17.42 11.13
N THR A 284 11.58 -18.19 12.21
CA THR A 284 12.62 -18.21 13.25
C THR A 284 12.80 -19.61 13.84
N SER A 285 13.94 -19.85 14.48
CA SER A 285 14.23 -21.11 15.17
C SER A 285 14.83 -20.84 16.55
N PHE A 286 14.52 -21.69 17.53
CA PHE A 286 15.03 -21.57 18.90
C PHE A 286 15.15 -22.94 19.60
N VAL A 287 15.94 -22.99 20.67
CA VAL A 287 16.05 -24.16 21.56
C VAL A 287 15.01 -24.03 22.67
N GLY A 288 14.28 -25.12 22.95
CA GLY A 288 13.25 -25.19 23.98
C GLY A 288 13.29 -26.48 24.77
#